data_AF-A0A813U289-F1
#
_entry.id   AF-A0A813U289-F1
#
_cell.length_a   1.000
_cell.length_b   1.000
_cell.length_c   1.000
_cell.angle_alpha   90.00
_cell.angle_beta   90.00
_cell.angle_gamma   90.00
#
_symmetry.space_group_name_H-M   'P 1'
#
loop_
_entity.id
_entity.type
_entity.pdbx_description
1 polymer ?
#
loop_
_entity_poly.entity_id
_entity_poly.type
_entity_poly.pdbx_seq_one_letter_code
_entity_poly.pdbx_strand_id
1 'polypeptide(L)'
;TLEQNDIYYMGPINSYEAFHTWINEKCVPLVREITFENAEELTDEGLPFLILFHDQNDHQIIADFEQEVAKQLMNERATINCLHADGQKFVHPLHHLGKSTSDLPLLTIDSFRHMFLFPNIKDLTVPGKLLEFVQNLHSGKLHQDFHNPPPPPTKEPGETTTIRPLLEKHDDVGSGDTQHLPKSPDISQTASPPSQQFIQQQKTNPPESVFIHLGPNFSLFHIREIFCLYFLFFSLIYIMKRHRQIALLGYPGVGKSTIAGQFVYKAFLEEYDPNIRTQLRHSHCVHGQEYDLLVIDNAGTDPYTINHGEFDNSDSYIIVYSIDDKSSFDMVPLIRDKIINNSASSKIPLVIVGNKIDRTSDRVVSTAQGQKLAEDFGVAFIETSAKDTAGVEKIFLKCIHAMDQDMNSGNDPVPSTTTPTKLTNSKTSKTSQSKESACTLS
;
A
#
# COMPACT_ATOMS: atom_id res chain seq x y z
N THR A 1 17.78 -0.72 -35.10
CA THR A 1 16.84 0.40 -35.23
C THR A 1 16.58 0.88 -33.82
N LEU A 2 17.25 1.96 -33.41
CA LEU A 2 16.99 2.61 -32.13
C LEU A 2 15.55 3.14 -32.19
N GLU A 3 14.71 2.66 -31.29
CA GLU A 3 13.32 3.08 -31.20
C GLU A 3 13.28 4.58 -30.93
N GLN A 4 12.53 5.29 -31.77
CA GLN A 4 12.64 6.74 -31.93
C GLN A 4 11.87 7.52 -30.85
N ASN A 5 11.52 6.89 -29.72
CA ASN A 5 10.57 7.40 -28.72
C ASN A 5 11.05 7.30 -27.25
N ASP A 6 12.31 6.97 -26.99
CA ASP A 6 12.82 6.95 -25.61
C ASP A 6 12.89 8.38 -25.02
N ILE A 7 12.23 8.58 -23.88
CA ILE A 7 12.15 9.87 -23.17
C ILE A 7 13.07 9.81 -21.95
N TYR A 8 14.02 10.75 -21.84
CA TYR A 8 15.03 10.74 -20.79
C TYR A 8 14.79 11.84 -19.74
N TYR A 9 14.84 11.48 -18.46
CA TYR A 9 14.85 12.46 -17.36
C TYR A 9 16.24 13.08 -17.22
N MET A 10 16.33 14.40 -17.43
CA MET A 10 17.59 15.17 -17.32
C MET A 10 17.68 15.99 -16.03
N GLY A 11 16.73 15.83 -15.12
CA GLY A 11 16.70 16.55 -13.86
C GLY A 11 17.58 15.90 -12.77
N PRO A 12 17.75 16.58 -11.63
CA PRO A 12 18.51 16.06 -10.50
C PRO A 12 17.86 14.78 -9.92
N ILE A 13 18.63 13.70 -9.81
CA ILE A 13 18.14 12.37 -9.35
C ILE A 13 17.86 12.32 -7.85
N ASN A 14 18.38 13.29 -7.10
CA ASN A 14 18.20 13.44 -5.66
C ASN A 14 17.02 14.34 -5.28
N SER A 15 16.28 14.90 -6.26
CA SER A 15 15.09 15.70 -6.01
C SER A 15 13.83 14.88 -6.33
N TYR A 16 13.17 14.40 -5.28
CA TYR A 16 11.88 13.71 -5.40
C TYR A 16 10.86 14.59 -6.12
N GLU A 17 10.78 15.87 -5.78
CA GLU A 17 9.82 16.82 -6.37
C GLU A 17 10.05 17.02 -7.87
N ALA A 18 11.31 17.19 -8.30
CA ALA A 18 11.63 17.37 -9.72
C ALA A 18 11.36 16.09 -10.54
N PHE A 19 11.66 14.93 -9.96
CA PHE A 19 11.42 13.64 -10.60
C PHE A 19 9.91 13.31 -10.67
N HIS A 20 9.18 13.54 -9.58
CA HIS A 20 7.74 13.34 -9.50
C HIS A 20 7.00 14.26 -10.50
N THR A 21 7.39 15.53 -10.57
CA THR A 21 6.84 16.47 -11.56
C THR A 21 7.08 15.98 -12.98
N TRP A 22 8.31 15.56 -13.30
CA TRP A 22 8.63 15.06 -14.64
C TRP A 22 7.88 13.77 -14.99
N ILE A 23 7.77 12.81 -14.06
CA ILE A 23 6.98 11.59 -14.27
C ILE A 23 5.52 11.96 -14.54
N ASN A 24 4.92 12.83 -13.72
CA ASN A 24 3.54 13.23 -13.93
C ASN A 24 3.34 13.94 -15.27
N GLU A 25 4.29 14.78 -15.69
CA GLU A 25 4.23 15.42 -17.01
C GLU A 25 4.33 14.44 -18.19
N LYS A 26 5.11 13.35 -18.04
CA LYS A 26 5.37 12.39 -19.13
C LYS A 26 4.43 11.19 -19.15
N CYS A 27 3.93 10.79 -17.99
CA CYS A 27 3.12 9.57 -17.83
C CYS A 27 1.63 9.85 -17.71
N VAL A 28 1.22 11.06 -17.31
CA VAL A 28 -0.20 11.43 -17.24
C VAL A 28 -0.57 12.15 -18.54
N PRO A 29 -1.39 11.55 -19.42
CA PRO A 29 -1.79 12.18 -20.66
C PRO A 29 -2.61 13.44 -20.36
N LEU A 30 -2.54 14.41 -21.27
CA LEU A 30 -3.22 15.69 -21.11
C LEU A 30 -4.75 15.55 -21.16
N VAL A 31 -5.23 14.55 -21.91
CA VAL A 31 -6.61 14.10 -21.93
C VAL A 31 -6.64 12.64 -21.49
N ARG A 32 -7.57 12.28 -20.59
CA ARG A 32 -7.73 10.91 -20.07
C ARG A 32 -9.09 10.33 -20.48
N GLU A 33 -9.17 9.02 -20.67
CA GLU A 33 -10.46 8.35 -20.76
C GLU A 33 -11.11 8.30 -19.36
N ILE A 34 -12.35 8.73 -19.24
CA ILE A 34 -13.16 8.46 -18.05
C ILE A 34 -13.98 7.18 -18.25
N THR A 35 -13.87 6.28 -17.27
CA THR A 35 -14.59 5.01 -17.18
C THR A 35 -15.25 4.91 -15.82
N PHE A 36 -16.13 3.91 -15.61
CA PHE A 36 -16.75 3.72 -14.29
C PHE A 36 -15.74 3.31 -13.22
N GLU A 37 -14.62 2.70 -13.62
CA GLU A 37 -13.57 2.23 -12.73
C GLU A 37 -12.69 3.36 -12.20
N ASN A 38 -12.47 4.43 -12.99
CA ASN A 38 -11.61 5.55 -12.62
C ASN A 38 -12.36 6.86 -12.29
N ALA A 39 -13.68 6.92 -12.51
CA ALA A 39 -14.46 8.13 -12.29
C ALA A 39 -14.34 8.67 -10.86
N GLU A 40 -14.32 7.81 -9.84
CA GLU A 40 -14.18 8.22 -8.44
C GLU A 40 -12.83 8.89 -8.19
N GLU A 41 -11.74 8.29 -8.68
CA GLU A 41 -10.39 8.85 -8.58
C GLU A 41 -10.29 10.21 -9.28
N LEU A 42 -10.87 10.33 -10.47
CA LEU A 42 -10.90 11.59 -11.21
C LEU A 42 -11.70 12.67 -10.48
N THR A 43 -12.80 12.30 -9.80
CA THR A 43 -13.58 13.26 -9.01
C THR A 43 -12.86 13.70 -7.73
N ASP A 44 -12.05 12.83 -7.14
CA ASP A 44 -11.26 13.14 -5.93
C ASP A 44 -10.18 14.21 -6.18
N GLU A 45 -9.78 14.44 -7.44
CA GLU A 45 -8.88 15.53 -7.80
C GLU A 45 -9.50 16.93 -7.59
N GLY A 46 -10.83 17.02 -7.45
CA GLY A 46 -11.53 18.26 -7.12
C GLY A 46 -11.55 19.32 -8.23
N LEU A 47 -11.13 18.97 -9.44
CA LEU A 47 -11.18 19.83 -10.63
C LEU A 47 -12.46 19.56 -11.44
N PRO A 48 -13.13 20.59 -11.99
CA PRO A 48 -14.19 20.42 -12.97
C PRO A 48 -13.77 19.53 -14.14
N PHE A 49 -14.72 18.84 -14.76
CA PHE A 49 -14.47 18.01 -15.93
C PHE A 49 -14.83 18.75 -17.21
N LEU A 50 -13.94 18.70 -18.20
CA LEU A 50 -14.20 19.00 -19.61
C LEU A 50 -14.26 17.68 -20.36
N ILE A 51 -15.47 17.19 -20.68
CA ILE A 51 -15.69 15.84 -21.21
C ILE A 51 -16.12 15.90 -22.66
N LEU A 52 -15.35 15.26 -23.54
CA LEU A 52 -15.76 14.89 -24.89
C LEU A 52 -16.48 13.54 -24.87
N PHE A 53 -17.79 13.53 -25.10
CA PHE A 53 -18.53 12.31 -25.39
C PHE A 53 -18.43 11.99 -26.87
N HIS A 54 -18.01 10.76 -27.20
CA HIS A 54 -17.82 10.31 -28.58
C HIS A 54 -18.36 8.88 -28.78
N ASP A 55 -18.49 8.47 -30.04
CA ASP A 55 -18.72 7.06 -30.38
C ASP A 55 -17.41 6.27 -30.21
N GLN A 56 -17.51 5.01 -29.78
CA GLN A 56 -16.34 4.14 -29.56
C GLN A 56 -15.43 4.02 -30.79
N ASN A 57 -15.99 4.18 -32.00
CA ASN A 57 -15.25 4.03 -33.26
C ASN A 57 -14.68 5.34 -33.81
N ASP A 58 -15.04 6.50 -33.23
CA ASP A 58 -14.58 7.80 -33.69
C ASP A 58 -13.26 8.19 -33.02
N HIS A 59 -12.16 7.57 -33.47
CA HIS A 59 -10.83 7.90 -32.96
C HIS A 59 -10.30 9.25 -33.46
N GLN A 60 -10.85 9.79 -34.56
CA GLN A 60 -10.39 11.05 -35.14
C GLN A 60 -10.81 12.23 -34.27
N ILE A 61 -12.05 12.27 -33.77
CA ILE A 61 -12.50 13.36 -32.90
C ILE A 61 -11.72 13.41 -31.57
N ILE A 62 -11.28 12.25 -31.06
CA ILE A 62 -10.43 12.17 -29.86
C ILE A 62 -9.07 12.81 -30.15
N ALA A 63 -8.44 12.43 -31.27
CA ALA A 63 -7.15 13.00 -31.67
C ALA A 63 -7.22 14.52 -31.91
N ASP A 64 -8.29 14.99 -32.56
CA ASP A 64 -8.53 16.42 -32.78
C ASP A 64 -8.71 17.15 -31.44
N PHE A 65 -9.44 16.56 -30.49
CA PHE A 65 -9.63 17.12 -29.16
C PHE A 65 -8.33 17.18 -28.35
N GLU A 66 -7.55 16.09 -28.30
CA GLU A 66 -6.24 16.06 -27.67
C GLU A 66 -5.31 17.15 -28.21
N GLN A 67 -5.31 17.31 -29.54
CA GLN A 67 -4.51 18.33 -30.20
C GLN A 67 -4.96 19.75 -29.81
N GLU A 68 -6.26 20.01 -29.74
CA GLU A 68 -6.78 21.33 -29.38
C GLU A 68 -6.63 21.64 -27.88
N VAL A 69 -6.75 20.65 -26.99
CA VAL A 69 -6.41 20.82 -25.57
C VAL A 69 -4.92 21.17 -25.42
N ALA A 70 -4.03 20.49 -26.13
CA ALA A 70 -2.59 20.79 -26.11
C ALA A 70 -2.24 22.16 -26.71
N LYS A 71 -3.03 22.68 -27.65
CA LYS A 71 -2.81 24.02 -28.23
C LYS A 71 -3.39 25.13 -27.36
N GLN A 72 -4.58 24.92 -26.79
CA GLN A 72 -5.39 26.00 -26.22
C GLN A 72 -5.42 26.01 -24.69
N LEU A 73 -5.25 24.85 -24.03
CA LEU A 73 -5.51 24.67 -22.60
C LEU A 73 -4.28 24.28 -21.76
N MET A 74 -3.05 24.32 -22.31
CA MET A 74 -1.84 23.95 -21.56
C MET A 74 -1.67 24.75 -20.26
N ASN A 75 -2.07 26.03 -20.26
CA ASN A 75 -1.99 26.89 -19.08
C ASN A 75 -3.14 26.68 -18.08
N GLU A 76 -4.20 25.97 -18.49
CA GLU A 76 -5.39 25.66 -17.67
C GLU A 76 -5.34 24.24 -17.10
N ARG A 77 -4.21 23.53 -17.24
CA ARG A 77 -4.06 22.12 -16.79
C ARG A 77 -4.31 21.92 -15.28
N ALA A 78 -4.13 22.96 -14.48
CA ALA A 78 -4.38 22.91 -13.03
C ALA A 78 -5.77 23.40 -12.61
N THR A 79 -6.61 23.84 -13.57
CA THR A 79 -7.93 24.44 -13.30
C THR A 79 -9.09 23.57 -13.79
N ILE A 80 -8.83 22.64 -14.72
CA ILE A 80 -9.83 21.75 -15.30
C ILE A 80 -9.23 20.40 -15.73
N ASN A 81 -10.00 19.33 -15.55
CA ASN A 81 -9.65 17.98 -16.00
C ASN A 81 -10.22 17.71 -17.39
N CYS A 82 -9.35 17.53 -18.39
CA CYS A 82 -9.75 17.22 -19.76
C CYS A 82 -9.91 15.71 -19.94
N LEU A 83 -11.11 15.28 -20.33
CA LEU A 83 -11.50 13.88 -20.38
C LEU A 83 -12.22 13.56 -21.70
N HIS A 84 -12.18 12.30 -22.11
CA HIS A 84 -13.09 11.78 -23.14
C HIS A 84 -13.82 10.54 -22.63
N ALA A 85 -15.04 10.31 -23.11
CA ALA A 85 -15.93 9.27 -22.62
C ALA A 85 -16.68 8.59 -23.77
N ASP A 86 -16.79 7.26 -23.69
CA ASP A 86 -17.65 6.48 -24.57
C ASP A 86 -19.12 6.80 -24.29
N GLY A 87 -19.78 7.48 -25.24
CA GLY A 87 -21.17 7.90 -25.11
C GLY A 87 -22.15 6.73 -24.94
N GLN A 88 -21.81 5.52 -25.40
CA GLN A 88 -22.64 4.33 -25.21
C GLN A 88 -22.58 3.80 -23.77
N LYS A 89 -21.46 4.02 -23.07
CA LYS A 89 -21.32 3.67 -21.65
C LYS A 89 -21.94 4.73 -20.75
N PHE A 90 -21.86 6.01 -21.15
CA PHE A 90 -22.33 7.15 -20.36
C PHE A 90 -23.68 7.75 -20.85
N VAL A 91 -24.62 6.90 -21.25
CA VAL A 91 -25.97 7.33 -21.70
C VAL A 91 -26.73 8.12 -20.63
N HIS A 92 -26.58 7.74 -19.35
CA HIS A 92 -27.27 8.43 -18.26
C HIS A 92 -26.85 9.90 -18.12
N PRO A 93 -25.55 10.27 -18.03
CA PRO A 93 -25.11 11.66 -18.14
C PRO A 93 -25.62 12.41 -19.38
N LEU A 94 -25.68 11.76 -20.55
CA LEU A 94 -26.20 12.38 -21.77
C LEU A 94 -27.68 12.76 -21.62
N HIS A 95 -28.49 11.90 -20.99
CA HIS A 95 -29.90 12.18 -20.75
C HIS A 95 -30.13 13.39 -19.84
N HIS A 96 -29.29 13.60 -18.82
CA HIS A 96 -29.35 14.79 -17.96
C HIS A 96 -29.09 16.10 -18.72
N LEU A 97 -28.30 16.02 -19.80
CA LEU A 97 -28.08 17.13 -20.74
C LEU A 97 -29.20 17.29 -21.78
N GLY A 98 -30.23 16.43 -21.75
CA GLY A 98 -31.25 16.35 -22.80
C GLY A 98 -30.69 15.87 -24.15
N LYS A 99 -29.62 15.06 -24.12
CA LYS A 99 -28.93 14.51 -25.28
C LYS A 99 -29.02 12.98 -25.31
N SER A 100 -28.74 12.42 -26.48
CA SER A 100 -28.72 11.00 -26.76
C SER A 100 -27.42 10.61 -27.44
N THR A 101 -27.19 9.31 -27.61
CA THR A 101 -26.03 8.80 -28.37
C THR A 101 -26.09 9.21 -29.86
N SER A 102 -27.26 9.59 -30.38
CA SER A 102 -27.37 10.12 -31.76
C SER A 102 -26.88 11.57 -31.91
N ASP A 103 -26.67 12.28 -30.80
CA ASP A 103 -26.15 13.65 -30.82
C ASP A 103 -24.62 13.71 -30.76
N LEU A 104 -23.94 12.56 -30.63
CA LEU A 104 -22.47 12.48 -30.57
C LEU A 104 -21.81 12.94 -31.89
N PRO A 105 -20.63 13.58 -31.84
CA PRO A 105 -19.85 13.93 -30.65
C PRO A 105 -20.31 15.21 -29.94
N LEU A 106 -20.12 15.26 -28.62
CA LEU A 106 -20.54 16.37 -27.74
C LEU A 106 -19.39 16.77 -26.83
N LEU A 107 -19.18 18.07 -26.62
CA LEU A 107 -18.24 18.56 -25.61
C LEU A 107 -19.02 19.25 -24.49
N THR A 108 -18.66 18.95 -23.25
CA THR A 108 -19.38 19.43 -22.05
C THR A 108 -18.42 19.81 -20.96
N ILE A 109 -18.83 20.71 -20.07
CA ILE A 109 -18.21 20.91 -18.78
C ILE A 109 -19.14 20.40 -17.69
N ASP A 110 -18.65 19.56 -16.78
CA ASP A 110 -19.29 19.27 -15.50
C ASP A 110 -18.51 19.96 -14.38
N SER A 111 -19.15 20.91 -13.69
CA SER A 111 -18.54 21.68 -12.59
C SER A 111 -18.71 21.05 -11.21
N PHE A 112 -19.22 19.83 -11.13
CA PHE A 112 -19.74 19.17 -9.92
C PHE A 112 -20.93 19.89 -9.27
N ARG A 113 -21.47 20.91 -9.93
CA ARG A 113 -22.71 21.57 -9.54
C ARG A 113 -23.68 21.62 -10.71
N HIS A 114 -23.18 22.06 -11.85
CA HIS A 114 -23.94 22.21 -13.08
C HIS A 114 -23.15 21.68 -14.29
N MET A 115 -23.88 21.18 -15.28
CA MET A 115 -23.32 20.82 -16.58
C MET A 115 -23.60 21.88 -17.65
N PHE A 116 -22.62 22.16 -18.50
CA PHE A 116 -22.69 23.14 -19.58
C PHE A 116 -22.28 22.50 -20.90
N LEU A 117 -23.10 22.67 -21.95
CA LEU A 117 -22.79 22.19 -23.30
C LEU A 117 -21.94 23.20 -24.05
N PHE A 118 -20.90 22.70 -24.74
CA PHE A 118 -20.19 23.50 -25.71
C PHE A 118 -21.13 23.82 -26.88
N PRO A 119 -21.27 25.09 -27.31
CA PRO A 119 -22.35 25.50 -28.21
C PRO A 119 -22.37 24.77 -29.56
N ASN A 120 -21.21 24.48 -30.12
CA ASN A 120 -21.08 23.84 -31.43
C ASN A 120 -19.74 23.08 -31.51
N ILE A 121 -19.80 21.77 -31.61
CA ILE A 121 -18.60 20.92 -31.64
C ILE A 121 -17.67 21.23 -32.82
N LYS A 122 -18.19 21.76 -33.93
CA LYS A 122 -17.39 22.18 -35.09
C LYS A 122 -16.45 23.34 -34.78
N ASP A 123 -16.75 24.12 -33.74
CA ASP A 123 -15.93 25.25 -33.32
C ASP A 123 -14.76 24.81 -32.42
N LEU A 124 -14.60 23.51 -32.13
CA LEU A 124 -13.49 22.98 -31.35
C LEU A 124 -12.12 23.35 -31.94
N THR A 125 -12.00 23.30 -33.26
CA THR A 125 -10.76 23.62 -34.00
C THR A 125 -10.57 25.12 -34.24
N VAL A 126 -11.55 25.96 -33.86
CA VAL A 126 -11.44 27.41 -33.98
C VAL A 126 -10.56 27.93 -32.83
N PRO A 127 -9.44 28.60 -33.11
CA PRO A 127 -8.52 29.05 -32.07
C PRO A 127 -9.20 29.95 -31.03
N GLY A 128 -9.00 29.61 -29.76
CA GLY A 128 -9.48 30.37 -28.61
C GLY A 128 -10.89 30.01 -28.16
N LYS A 129 -11.69 29.28 -28.94
CA LYS A 129 -13.06 28.93 -28.56
C LYS A 129 -13.13 27.94 -27.40
N LEU A 130 -12.22 26.97 -27.38
CA LEU A 130 -12.13 26.01 -26.30
C LEU A 130 -11.67 26.68 -25.00
N LEU A 131 -10.66 27.55 -25.10
CA LEU A 131 -10.16 28.36 -23.97
C LEU A 131 -11.24 29.31 -23.43
N GLU A 132 -11.96 30.02 -24.31
CA GLU A 132 -13.07 30.90 -23.94
C GLU A 132 -14.14 30.14 -23.15
N PHE A 133 -14.45 28.89 -23.54
CA PHE A 133 -15.43 28.07 -22.83
C PHE A 133 -15.00 27.74 -21.39
N VAL A 134 -13.74 27.36 -21.18
CA VAL A 134 -13.17 27.12 -19.84
C VAL A 134 -13.12 28.40 -19.01
N GLN A 135 -12.70 29.52 -19.58
CA GLN A 135 -12.67 30.82 -18.89
C GLN A 135 -14.09 31.31 -18.51
N ASN A 136 -15.08 31.03 -19.37
CA ASN A 136 -16.47 31.34 -19.08
C ASN A 136 -17.03 30.52 -17.92
N LEU A 137 -16.52 29.31 -17.68
CA LEU A 137 -16.84 28.55 -16.47
C LEU A 137 -16.33 29.29 -15.23
N HIS A 138 -15.04 29.59 -15.18
CA HIS A 138 -14.41 30.18 -13.99
C HIS A 138 -14.91 31.59 -13.67
N SER A 139 -15.29 32.37 -14.68
CA SER A 139 -15.91 33.69 -14.50
C SER A 139 -17.40 33.61 -14.10
N GLY A 140 -18.03 32.43 -14.13
CA GLY A 140 -19.46 32.24 -13.90
C GLY A 140 -20.34 32.66 -15.07
N LYS A 141 -19.74 33.09 -16.19
CA LYS A 141 -20.45 33.53 -17.40
C LYS A 141 -21.33 32.44 -17.99
N LEU A 142 -20.92 31.16 -17.96
CA LEU A 142 -21.78 30.06 -18.45
C LEU A 142 -23.11 29.96 -17.69
N HIS A 143 -23.08 30.15 -16.37
CA HIS A 143 -24.28 30.16 -15.55
C HIS A 143 -25.14 31.42 -15.81
N GLN A 144 -24.50 32.58 -16.01
CA GLN A 144 -25.18 33.82 -16.37
C GLN A 144 -25.89 33.72 -17.72
N ASP A 145 -25.19 33.21 -18.74
CA ASP A 145 -25.69 33.08 -20.11
C ASP A 145 -26.82 32.03 -20.20
N PHE A 146 -26.82 31.00 -19.33
CA PHE A 146 -27.95 30.07 -19.24
C PHE A 146 -29.24 30.77 -18.79
N HIS A 147 -29.15 31.65 -17.79
CA HIS A 147 -30.30 32.40 -17.28
C HIS A 147 -30.69 33.61 -18.13
N ASN A 148 -29.72 34.20 -18.81
CA ASN A 148 -29.88 35.42 -19.62
C ASN A 148 -29.13 35.20 -20.95
N PRO A 149 -29.69 34.42 -21.88
CA PRO A 149 -29.02 34.12 -23.13
C PRO A 149 -28.75 35.40 -23.91
N PRO A 150 -27.57 35.51 -24.56
CA PRO A 150 -27.27 36.67 -25.39
C PRO A 150 -28.32 36.80 -26.49
N PRO A 151 -28.70 38.02 -26.89
CA PRO A 151 -29.63 38.22 -27.98
C PRO A 151 -29.10 37.52 -29.23
N PRO A 152 -29.96 36.85 -30.02
CA PRO A 152 -29.52 36.22 -31.24
C PRO A 152 -28.81 37.25 -32.12
N PRO A 153 -27.74 36.87 -32.83
CA PRO A 153 -27.10 37.77 -33.78
C PRO A 153 -28.19 38.28 -34.73
N THR A 154 -28.30 39.61 -34.85
CA THR A 154 -29.26 40.26 -35.75
C THR A 154 -29.07 39.69 -37.15
N LYS A 155 -29.94 38.75 -37.53
CA LYS A 155 -30.08 38.33 -38.91
C LYS A 155 -30.58 39.53 -39.69
N GLU A 156 -29.90 39.85 -40.78
CA GLU A 156 -30.42 40.78 -41.78
C GLU A 156 -31.86 40.37 -42.18
N PRO A 157 -32.74 41.35 -42.46
CA PRO A 157 -34.17 41.09 -42.52
C PRO A 157 -34.53 40.30 -43.78
N GLY A 158 -34.99 39.06 -43.59
CA GLY A 158 -35.70 38.30 -44.63
C GLY A 158 -35.70 36.80 -44.42
N GLU A 159 -36.59 36.27 -43.58
CA GLU A 159 -37.38 35.06 -43.86
C GLU A 159 -38.29 34.72 -42.67
N THR A 160 -39.59 34.81 -42.93
CA THR A 160 -40.68 34.53 -42.00
C THR A 160 -41.00 33.06 -42.05
N THR A 161 -40.90 32.32 -40.93
CA THR A 161 -41.63 31.04 -40.81
C THR A 161 -42.25 30.89 -39.42
N THR A 162 -43.57 30.73 -39.46
CA THR A 162 -44.56 30.57 -38.38
C THR A 162 -44.23 29.43 -37.40
N ILE A 163 -44.23 29.72 -36.10
CA ILE A 163 -44.23 28.70 -35.04
C ILE A 163 -45.68 28.41 -34.60
N ARG A 164 -46.11 27.15 -34.68
CA ARG A 164 -47.21 26.58 -33.88
C ARG A 164 -46.61 25.55 -32.90
N PRO A 165 -46.96 25.56 -31.61
CA PRO A 165 -46.49 24.54 -30.67
C PRO A 165 -47.33 23.27 -30.77
N LEU A 166 -46.68 22.10 -30.81
CA LEU A 166 -47.33 20.80 -30.70
C LEU A 166 -47.26 20.32 -29.24
N LEU A 167 -48.43 20.20 -28.62
CA LEU A 167 -48.63 19.62 -27.29
C LEU A 167 -48.42 18.10 -27.31
N GLU A 168 -47.89 17.60 -26.19
CA GLU A 168 -47.79 16.20 -25.80
C GLU A 168 -49.16 15.52 -25.71
N LYS A 169 -49.23 14.25 -26.15
CA LYS A 169 -50.35 13.35 -25.90
C LYS A 169 -50.04 12.51 -24.66
N HIS A 170 -50.93 12.56 -23.67
CA HIS A 170 -51.11 11.51 -22.68
C HIS A 170 -52.38 10.72 -23.04
N ASP A 171 -52.24 9.39 -23.13
CA ASP A 171 -53.33 8.44 -23.15
C ASP A 171 -53.80 8.18 -21.70
N ASP A 172 -55.10 8.31 -21.40
CA ASP A 172 -55.80 7.33 -20.56
C ASP A 172 -57.33 7.38 -20.72
N VAL A 173 -57.95 6.23 -20.47
CA VAL A 173 -59.30 5.78 -20.81
C VAL A 173 -60.37 6.26 -19.81
N GLY A 174 -61.61 6.43 -20.29
CA GLY A 174 -62.66 7.23 -19.65
C GLY A 174 -63.66 6.59 -18.67
N SER A 175 -64.30 7.52 -17.94
CA SER A 175 -65.74 7.73 -17.64
C SER A 175 -66.58 6.79 -16.76
N GLY A 176 -67.35 7.41 -15.85
CA GLY A 176 -68.56 6.88 -15.21
C GLY A 176 -69.15 7.73 -14.06
N ASP A 177 -69.97 8.73 -14.41
CA ASP A 177 -71.15 9.36 -13.74
C ASP A 177 -71.36 9.34 -12.20
N THR A 178 -71.60 10.52 -11.58
CA THR A 178 -72.93 11.04 -11.13
C THR A 178 -72.89 12.23 -10.11
N GLN A 179 -73.57 13.33 -10.48
CA GLN A 179 -74.54 14.19 -9.75
C GLN A 179 -74.27 14.88 -8.36
N HIS A 180 -74.71 16.17 -8.34
CA HIS A 180 -75.42 16.96 -7.29
C HIS A 180 -74.76 18.19 -6.58
N LEU A 181 -75.35 19.37 -6.88
CA LEU A 181 -75.35 20.72 -6.26
C LEU A 181 -76.01 20.77 -4.84
N PRO A 182 -76.19 21.93 -4.14
CA PRO A 182 -75.39 23.19 -3.97
C PRO A 182 -75.39 23.76 -2.51
N LYS A 183 -74.66 24.87 -2.22
CA LYS A 183 -75.15 26.10 -1.49
C LYS A 183 -74.03 26.98 -0.89
N SER A 184 -74.03 28.25 -1.29
CA SER A 184 -73.61 29.47 -0.55
C SER A 184 -74.87 30.07 0.17
N PRO A 185 -74.87 31.14 1.01
CA PRO A 185 -74.10 32.40 0.92
C PRO A 185 -73.67 33.10 2.24
N ASP A 186 -72.79 34.11 2.14
CA ASP A 186 -72.89 35.48 2.73
C ASP A 186 -71.58 36.25 2.42
N ILE A 187 -71.57 37.30 1.58
CA ILE A 187 -71.78 38.75 1.87
C ILE A 187 -70.77 39.22 2.95
N SER A 188 -69.85 40.20 2.78
CA SER A 188 -69.64 41.32 1.87
C SER A 188 -68.21 41.88 2.00
N GLN A 189 -67.62 42.25 0.85
CA GLN A 189 -66.74 43.40 0.49
C GLN A 189 -66.11 44.22 1.65
N THR A 190 -64.80 44.52 1.69
CA THR A 190 -64.00 45.48 0.85
C THR A 190 -62.54 45.43 1.33
N ALA A 191 -61.42 45.65 0.61
CA ALA A 191 -61.10 46.15 -0.73
C ALA A 191 -59.61 45.87 -1.07
N SER A 192 -59.29 45.84 -2.37
CA SER A 192 -58.05 46.30 -3.07
C SER A 192 -57.42 45.26 -4.02
N PRO A 193 -56.89 45.69 -5.20
CA PRO A 193 -56.96 44.92 -6.44
C PRO A 193 -55.85 43.86 -6.60
N PRO A 194 -56.09 42.79 -7.40
CA PRO A 194 -55.08 41.78 -7.69
C PRO A 194 -54.09 42.30 -8.72
N SER A 195 -52.82 42.17 -8.35
CA SER A 195 -51.63 42.29 -9.19
C SER A 195 -51.76 41.51 -10.50
N GLN A 196 -51.41 42.18 -11.59
CA GLN A 196 -51.20 41.59 -12.92
C GLN A 196 -50.29 40.36 -12.77
N GLN A 197 -50.79 39.21 -13.21
CA GLN A 197 -49.99 38.00 -13.39
C GLN A 197 -48.93 38.27 -14.46
N PHE A 198 -47.73 38.62 -14.02
CA PHE A 198 -46.54 38.30 -14.79
C PHE A 198 -46.43 36.77 -14.81
N ILE A 199 -46.51 36.18 -16.00
CA ILE A 199 -46.05 34.81 -16.22
C ILE A 199 -44.55 34.84 -15.91
N GLN A 200 -44.20 34.51 -14.67
CA GLN A 200 -42.83 34.27 -14.27
C GLN A 200 -42.44 32.98 -14.99
N GLN A 201 -41.73 33.11 -16.12
CA GLN A 201 -40.96 31.98 -16.66
C GLN A 201 -40.18 31.41 -15.48
N GLN A 202 -40.51 30.18 -15.08
CA GLN A 202 -39.77 29.49 -14.03
C GLN A 202 -38.32 29.47 -14.47
N LYS A 203 -37.48 30.26 -13.78
CA LYS A 203 -36.04 30.25 -13.95
C LYS A 203 -35.57 28.90 -13.44
N THR A 204 -35.45 27.92 -14.33
CA THR A 204 -34.85 26.63 -13.99
C THR A 204 -33.34 26.83 -13.85
N ASN A 205 -32.69 26.08 -12.96
CA ASN A 205 -31.23 26.04 -12.88
C ASN A 205 -30.67 25.23 -14.07
N PRO A 206 -29.38 25.40 -14.43
CA PRO A 206 -28.73 24.49 -15.37
C PRO A 206 -28.79 23.04 -14.87
N PRO A 207 -28.72 22.04 -15.77
CA PRO A 207 -28.72 20.62 -15.39
C PRO A 207 -27.72 20.35 -14.27
N GLU A 208 -28.12 19.58 -13.25
CA GLU A 208 -27.26 19.24 -12.14
C GLU A 208 -26.12 18.30 -12.58
N SER A 209 -25.02 18.32 -11.84
CA SER A 209 -23.91 17.40 -12.09
C SER A 209 -24.35 15.95 -11.91
N VAL A 210 -23.92 15.09 -12.83
CA VAL A 210 -24.15 13.64 -12.73
C VAL A 210 -22.91 12.94 -12.18
N PHE A 211 -21.72 13.48 -12.47
CA PHE A 211 -20.46 12.89 -12.05
C PHE A 211 -20.17 13.08 -10.55
N ILE A 212 -20.81 14.06 -9.88
CA ILE A 212 -20.75 14.19 -8.41
C ILE A 212 -21.25 12.92 -7.69
N HIS A 213 -22.17 12.16 -8.30
CA HIS A 213 -22.69 10.91 -7.75
C HIS A 213 -21.79 9.69 -7.98
N LEU A 214 -20.76 9.84 -8.80
CA LEU A 214 -19.67 8.87 -8.97
C LEU A 214 -18.53 9.13 -7.97
N GLY A 215 -18.58 10.25 -7.24
CA GLY A 215 -17.72 10.50 -6.07
C GLY A 215 -18.04 9.56 -4.90
N PRO A 216 -17.17 9.52 -3.88
CA PRO A 216 -17.21 8.51 -2.83
C PRO A 216 -18.56 8.43 -2.12
N ASN A 217 -19.20 7.26 -2.22
CA ASN A 217 -20.44 6.97 -1.52
C ASN A 217 -20.13 6.68 -0.04
N PHE A 218 -20.63 7.52 0.88
CA PHE A 218 -20.28 7.47 2.31
C PHE A 218 -20.56 6.11 2.99
N SER A 219 -21.45 5.27 2.43
CA SER A 219 -21.68 3.91 2.93
C SER A 219 -20.61 2.89 2.48
N LEU A 220 -19.95 3.12 1.34
CA LEU A 220 -18.83 2.33 0.84
C LEU A 220 -17.49 2.75 1.47
N PHE A 221 -17.41 3.98 2.00
CA PHE A 221 -16.24 4.47 2.74
C PHE A 221 -15.92 3.61 3.97
N HIS A 222 -16.93 3.07 4.66
CA HIS A 222 -16.69 2.12 5.76
C HIS A 222 -16.09 0.79 5.27
N ILE A 223 -16.52 0.29 4.11
CA ILE A 223 -16.01 -0.97 3.56
C ILE A 223 -14.62 -0.78 2.96
N ARG A 224 -14.34 0.38 2.34
CA ARG A 224 -13.02 0.74 1.80
C ARG A 224 -12.03 1.12 2.90
N GLU A 225 -12.41 1.82 3.96
CA GLU A 225 -11.59 1.97 5.16
C GLU A 225 -11.34 0.61 5.80
N ILE A 226 -12.34 -0.28 5.91
CA ILE A 226 -12.11 -1.64 6.41
C ILE A 226 -11.18 -2.41 5.49
N PHE A 227 -11.34 -2.38 4.16
CA PHE A 227 -10.47 -3.10 3.22
C PHE A 227 -9.08 -2.47 3.10
N CYS A 228 -8.96 -1.15 3.16
CA CYS A 228 -7.71 -0.41 3.11
C CYS A 228 -7.00 -0.52 4.45
N LEU A 229 -7.68 -0.50 5.60
CA LEU A 229 -7.13 -0.89 6.89
C LEU A 229 -6.81 -2.38 6.91
N TYR A 230 -7.60 -3.27 6.31
CA TYR A 230 -7.30 -4.70 6.25
C TYR A 230 -6.10 -4.96 5.34
N PHE A 231 -5.97 -4.25 4.22
CA PHE A 231 -4.86 -4.33 3.29
C PHE A 231 -3.64 -3.60 3.82
N LEU A 232 -3.77 -2.45 4.49
CA LEU A 232 -2.69 -1.77 5.21
C LEU A 232 -2.31 -2.52 6.47
N PHE A 233 -3.19 -3.29 7.10
CA PHE A 233 -2.91 -4.16 8.25
C PHE A 233 -2.29 -5.46 7.77
N PHE A 234 -2.73 -6.06 6.66
CA PHE A 234 -2.06 -7.19 6.02
C PHE A 234 -0.72 -6.78 5.42
N SER A 235 -0.65 -5.60 4.81
CA SER A 235 0.58 -5.02 4.26
C SER A 235 1.49 -4.52 5.39
N LEU A 236 0.97 -4.00 6.52
CA LEU A 236 1.76 -3.78 7.74
C LEU A 236 2.25 -5.10 8.30
N ILE A 237 1.42 -6.14 8.40
CA ILE A 237 1.83 -7.49 8.83
C ILE A 237 2.95 -8.00 7.90
N TYR A 238 2.80 -7.80 6.59
CA TYR A 238 3.80 -8.18 5.59
C TYR A 238 5.07 -7.31 5.64
N ILE A 239 4.94 -6.02 6.00
CA ILE A 239 6.03 -5.05 6.24
C ILE A 239 6.65 -5.24 7.64
N MET A 240 5.97 -5.92 8.56
CA MET A 240 6.42 -6.21 9.93
C MET A 240 7.08 -7.58 10.05
N LYS A 241 7.04 -8.46 9.04
CA LYS A 241 7.73 -9.75 9.09
C LYS A 241 9.23 -9.55 9.26
N ARG A 242 9.78 -10.02 10.37
CA ARG A 242 11.23 -9.98 10.61
C ARG A 242 11.88 -11.15 9.89
N HIS A 243 12.65 -10.85 8.85
CA HIS A 243 13.46 -11.85 8.16
C HIS A 243 14.69 -12.18 9.00
N ARG A 244 14.90 -13.47 9.29
CA ARG A 244 16.06 -13.96 10.06
C ARG A 244 16.64 -15.22 9.45
N GLN A 245 17.96 -15.31 9.40
CA GLN A 245 18.70 -16.50 8.95
C GLN A 245 19.29 -17.25 10.15
N ILE A 246 19.06 -18.56 10.21
CA ILE A 246 19.53 -19.43 11.28
C ILE A 246 20.31 -20.61 10.68
N ALA A 247 21.59 -20.73 11.02
CA ALA A 247 22.44 -21.82 10.54
C ALA A 247 22.57 -22.96 11.55
N LEU A 248 22.41 -24.20 11.08
CA LEU A 248 22.68 -25.41 11.84
C LEU A 248 24.07 -25.94 11.53
N LEU A 249 24.85 -26.19 12.58
CA LEU A 249 26.24 -26.64 12.55
C LEU A 249 26.45 -27.80 13.51
N GLY A 250 27.46 -28.63 13.27
CA GLY A 250 27.70 -29.83 14.07
C GLY A 250 28.32 -30.96 13.27
N TYR A 251 28.80 -31.98 13.98
CA TYR A 251 29.40 -33.16 13.37
C TYR A 251 28.44 -33.87 12.40
N PRO A 252 28.91 -34.60 11.37
CA PRO A 252 28.04 -35.40 10.51
C PRO A 252 27.19 -36.41 11.31
N GLY A 253 25.93 -36.63 10.91
CA GLY A 253 25.07 -37.64 11.55
C GLY A 253 24.46 -37.27 12.91
N VAL A 254 24.71 -36.07 13.45
CA VAL A 254 24.11 -35.61 14.72
C VAL A 254 22.62 -35.27 14.61
N GLY A 255 22.08 -35.15 13.39
CA GLY A 255 20.66 -34.87 13.14
C GLY A 255 20.32 -33.40 12.88
N LYS A 256 21.20 -32.64 12.21
CA LYS A 256 20.93 -31.25 11.79
C LYS A 256 19.74 -31.19 10.82
N SER A 257 19.81 -31.96 9.74
CA SER A 257 18.75 -32.07 8.72
C SER A 257 17.42 -32.54 9.30
N THR A 258 17.46 -33.48 10.26
CA THR A 258 16.23 -33.96 10.91
C THR A 258 15.63 -32.91 11.84
N ILE A 259 16.43 -32.13 12.57
CA ILE A 259 15.91 -30.98 13.34
C ILE A 259 15.30 -29.93 12.40
N ALA A 260 15.98 -29.57 11.32
CA ALA A 260 15.51 -28.58 10.35
C ALA A 260 14.21 -29.02 9.68
N GLY A 261 14.16 -30.26 9.15
CA GLY A 261 12.96 -30.84 8.57
C GLY A 261 11.82 -30.97 9.56
N GLN A 262 12.10 -31.41 10.80
CA GLN A 262 11.08 -31.52 11.84
C GLN A 262 10.49 -30.16 12.22
N PHE A 263 11.30 -29.10 12.24
CA PHE A 263 10.82 -27.76 12.51
C PHE A 263 9.95 -27.22 11.36
N VAL A 264 10.42 -27.33 10.12
CA VAL A 264 9.79 -26.72 8.96
C VAL A 264 8.58 -27.50 8.46
N TYR A 265 8.71 -28.82 8.31
CA TYR A 265 7.69 -29.69 7.71
C TYR A 265 6.85 -30.43 8.75
N LYS A 266 7.19 -30.33 10.05
CA LYS A 266 6.58 -31.13 11.13
C LYS A 266 6.65 -32.64 10.85
N ALA A 267 7.66 -33.06 10.09
CA ALA A 267 7.86 -34.44 9.67
C ALA A 267 9.30 -34.87 9.91
N PHE A 268 9.46 -36.12 10.35
CA PHE A 268 10.76 -36.73 10.54
C PHE A 268 11.25 -37.29 9.21
N LEU A 269 12.31 -36.71 8.66
CA LEU A 269 12.93 -37.18 7.42
C LEU A 269 13.88 -38.34 7.75
N GLU A 270 13.52 -39.56 7.34
CA GLU A 270 14.38 -40.74 7.51
C GLU A 270 15.52 -40.79 6.47
N GLU A 271 15.32 -40.18 5.30
CA GLU A 271 16.32 -40.11 4.25
C GLU A 271 17.31 -38.96 4.51
N TYR A 272 18.60 -39.30 4.59
CA TYR A 272 19.71 -38.37 4.83
C TYR A 272 20.66 -38.37 3.63
N ASP A 273 20.79 -37.21 2.95
CA ASP A 273 21.86 -36.98 1.98
C ASP A 273 22.90 -36.02 2.58
N PRO A 274 24.12 -36.49 2.91
CA PRO A 274 25.17 -35.64 3.43
C PRO A 274 25.68 -34.60 2.42
N ASN A 275 25.45 -34.75 1.11
CA ASN A 275 26.05 -33.87 0.12
C ASN A 275 25.20 -32.62 -0.21
N ILE A 276 24.01 -32.49 0.39
CA ILE A 276 23.05 -31.46 0.03
C ILE A 276 22.93 -30.43 1.17
N ARG A 277 23.58 -29.27 1.00
CA ARG A 277 23.24 -28.06 1.79
C ARG A 277 21.83 -27.63 1.43
N THR A 278 20.96 -27.51 2.42
CA THR A 278 19.54 -27.20 2.20
C THR A 278 19.16 -25.89 2.89
N GLN A 279 18.37 -25.07 2.21
CA GLN A 279 17.79 -23.85 2.77
C GLN A 279 16.28 -24.03 2.85
N LEU A 280 15.73 -23.98 4.06
CA LEU A 280 14.32 -24.20 4.33
C LEU A 280 13.69 -22.93 4.88
N ARG A 281 12.58 -22.48 4.29
CA ARG A 281 11.87 -21.28 4.73
C ARG A 281 10.69 -21.66 5.61
N HIS A 282 10.52 -21.00 6.75
CA HIS A 282 9.42 -21.24 7.68
C HIS A 282 8.92 -19.95 8.32
N SER A 283 7.62 -19.70 8.22
CA SER A 283 6.97 -18.59 8.93
C SER A 283 6.62 -19.02 10.36
N HIS A 284 7.10 -18.27 11.35
CA HIS A 284 6.92 -18.57 12.76
C HIS A 284 6.43 -17.32 13.51
N CYS A 285 5.36 -17.44 14.29
CA CYS A 285 4.85 -16.33 15.10
C CYS A 285 5.32 -16.48 16.56
N VAL A 286 5.92 -15.42 17.12
CA VAL A 286 6.35 -15.36 18.52
C VAL A 286 5.78 -14.09 19.15
N HIS A 287 4.95 -14.24 20.19
CA HIS A 287 4.32 -13.11 20.91
C HIS A 287 3.61 -12.08 19.99
N GLY A 288 2.99 -12.54 18.90
CA GLY A 288 2.29 -11.68 17.93
C GLY A 288 3.20 -11.06 16.86
N GLN A 289 4.52 -11.22 16.96
CA GLN A 289 5.47 -10.84 15.91
C GLN A 289 5.68 -12.02 14.96
N GLU A 290 5.44 -11.81 13.66
CA GLU A 290 5.74 -12.80 12.63
C GLU A 290 7.22 -12.73 12.22
N TYR A 291 7.86 -13.90 12.15
CA TYR A 291 9.21 -14.08 11.65
C TYR A 291 9.18 -14.95 10.42
N ASP A 292 9.95 -14.55 9.42
CA ASP A 292 10.20 -15.35 8.24
C ASP A 292 11.63 -15.90 8.35
N LEU A 293 11.72 -17.16 8.76
CA LEU A 293 12.97 -17.82 9.10
C LEU A 293 13.54 -18.55 7.89
N LEU A 294 14.78 -18.24 7.54
CA LEU A 294 15.59 -19.04 6.62
C LEU A 294 16.48 -19.98 7.45
N VAL A 295 16.13 -21.26 7.48
CA VAL A 295 16.88 -22.31 8.18
C VAL A 295 17.89 -22.93 7.23
N ILE A 296 19.17 -22.74 7.52
CA ILE A 296 20.29 -23.20 6.69
C ILE A 296 20.85 -24.49 7.30
N ASP A 297 20.59 -25.62 6.66
CA ASP A 297 21.16 -26.91 7.02
C ASP A 297 22.47 -27.15 6.27
N ASN A 298 23.58 -27.09 7.02
CA ASN A 298 24.92 -27.37 6.50
C ASN A 298 25.24 -28.86 6.67
N ALA A 299 24.41 -29.72 6.07
CA ALA A 299 24.65 -31.16 6.04
C ALA A 299 26.00 -31.48 5.37
N GLY A 300 26.68 -32.53 5.87
CA GLY A 300 27.97 -33.01 5.36
C GLY A 300 29.18 -32.08 5.45
N THR A 301 29.04 -30.84 5.93
CA THR A 301 30.19 -29.99 6.21
C THR A 301 30.99 -30.56 7.38
N ASP A 302 32.22 -31.02 7.11
CA ASP A 302 33.13 -31.51 8.14
C ASP A 302 33.61 -30.32 8.99
N PRO A 303 33.38 -30.33 10.32
CA PRO A 303 33.87 -29.31 11.24
C PRO A 303 35.37 -28.99 11.11
N TYR A 304 36.19 -29.93 10.66
CA TYR A 304 37.62 -29.71 10.46
C TYR A 304 37.92 -28.92 9.18
N THR A 305 37.18 -29.16 8.08
CA THR A 305 37.48 -28.61 6.75
C THR A 305 36.81 -27.27 6.45
N ILE A 306 35.95 -26.77 7.34
CA ILE A 306 35.31 -25.46 7.15
C ILE A 306 36.38 -24.39 6.95
N ASN A 307 36.37 -23.78 5.76
CA ASN A 307 37.21 -22.65 5.40
C ASN A 307 36.52 -21.32 5.70
N HIS A 308 37.29 -20.22 5.71
CA HIS A 308 36.77 -18.86 5.80
C HIS A 308 35.71 -18.61 4.72
N GLY A 309 34.49 -18.25 5.11
CA GLY A 309 33.40 -17.86 4.21
C GLY A 309 32.31 -18.89 3.95
N GLU A 310 32.39 -20.13 4.44
CA GLU A 310 31.33 -21.13 4.22
C GLU A 310 30.09 -20.94 5.12
N PHE A 311 30.24 -20.20 6.22
CA PHE A 311 29.15 -19.84 7.12
C PHE A 311 28.76 -18.39 6.92
N ASP A 312 28.00 -18.16 5.84
CA ASP A 312 27.38 -16.87 5.53
C ASP A 312 26.75 -16.26 6.79
N ASN A 313 26.93 -14.95 6.94
CA ASN A 313 26.48 -14.05 8.03
C ASN A 313 25.05 -14.35 8.52
N SER A 314 24.89 -15.41 9.31
CA SER A 314 23.61 -15.84 9.86
C SER A 314 23.31 -15.01 11.09
N ASP A 315 22.04 -14.63 11.26
CA ASP A 315 21.61 -13.84 12.42
C ASP A 315 21.72 -14.67 13.73
N SER A 316 21.59 -16.00 13.63
CA SER A 316 21.82 -16.93 14.75
C SER A 316 22.40 -18.28 14.30
N TYR A 317 23.08 -18.95 15.23
CA TYR A 317 23.71 -20.25 15.03
C TYR A 317 23.21 -21.29 16.04
N ILE A 318 23.02 -22.51 15.56
CA ILE A 318 22.68 -23.68 16.36
C ILE A 318 23.84 -24.68 16.21
N ILE A 319 24.55 -24.99 17.30
CA ILE A 319 25.56 -26.06 17.29
C ILE A 319 24.94 -27.33 17.88
N VAL A 320 24.80 -28.35 17.04
CA VAL A 320 24.19 -29.64 17.36
C VAL A 320 25.28 -30.67 17.62
N TYR A 321 25.18 -31.36 18.75
CA TYR A 321 25.88 -32.63 19.02
C TYR A 321 24.85 -33.73 19.32
N SER A 322 25.29 -34.98 19.31
CA SER A 322 24.46 -36.14 19.62
C SER A 322 24.80 -36.69 21.00
N ILE A 323 23.79 -36.98 21.84
CA ILE A 323 24.05 -37.49 23.21
C ILE A 323 24.70 -38.88 23.23
N ASP A 324 24.59 -39.64 22.13
CA ASP A 324 25.15 -40.96 21.89
C ASP A 324 26.52 -40.92 21.17
N ASP A 325 27.08 -39.72 20.92
CA ASP A 325 28.38 -39.55 20.28
C ASP A 325 29.22 -38.48 20.98
N LYS A 326 30.18 -38.93 21.79
CA LYS A 326 31.10 -38.06 22.54
C LYS A 326 31.99 -37.22 21.62
N SER A 327 32.43 -37.77 20.49
CA SER A 327 33.26 -37.05 19.52
C SER A 327 32.51 -35.84 18.96
N SER A 328 31.21 -35.99 18.69
CA SER A 328 30.39 -34.87 18.22
C SER A 328 30.30 -33.71 19.24
N PHE A 329 30.31 -34.03 20.54
CA PHE A 329 30.30 -33.04 21.62
C PHE A 329 31.66 -32.34 21.75
N ASP A 330 32.75 -33.08 21.63
CA ASP A 330 34.11 -32.53 21.73
C ASP A 330 34.43 -31.55 20.58
N MET A 331 33.65 -31.58 19.48
CA MET A 331 33.77 -30.64 18.37
C MET A 331 33.05 -29.30 18.57
N VAL A 332 32.14 -29.20 19.54
CA VAL A 332 31.35 -27.98 19.78
C VAL A 332 32.22 -26.74 20.02
N PRO A 333 33.29 -26.78 20.85
CA PRO A 333 34.18 -25.63 21.06
C PRO A 333 34.84 -25.15 19.76
N LEU A 334 35.36 -26.07 18.95
CA LEU A 334 36.04 -25.72 17.70
C LEU A 334 35.08 -25.03 16.72
N ILE A 335 33.85 -25.55 16.60
CA ILE A 335 32.83 -24.96 15.74
C ILE A 335 32.49 -23.55 16.22
N ARG A 336 32.32 -23.34 17.53
CA ARG A 336 32.06 -22.02 18.12
C ARG A 336 33.18 -21.04 17.80
N ASP A 337 34.43 -21.44 17.99
CA ASP A 337 35.58 -20.57 17.74
C ASP A 337 35.65 -20.17 16.25
N LYS A 338 35.32 -21.09 15.34
CA LYS A 338 35.19 -20.77 13.90
C LYS A 338 34.07 -19.76 13.61
N ILE A 339 32.92 -19.84 14.30
CA ILE A 339 31.85 -18.85 14.14
C ILE A 339 32.31 -17.47 14.61
N ILE A 340 32.93 -17.40 15.79
CA ILE A 340 33.40 -16.15 16.38
C ILE A 340 34.49 -15.50 15.53
N ASN A 341 35.47 -16.28 15.08
CA ASN A 341 36.59 -15.76 14.29
C ASN A 341 36.19 -15.27 12.89
N ASN A 342 35.02 -15.69 12.37
CA ASN A 342 34.50 -15.24 11.09
C ASN A 342 33.41 -14.15 11.21
N SER A 343 32.97 -13.83 12.43
CA SER A 343 31.94 -12.81 12.63
C SER A 343 32.55 -11.44 12.94
N ALA A 344 31.97 -10.40 12.37
CA ALA A 344 32.29 -9.01 12.70
C ALA A 344 31.67 -8.54 14.03
N SER A 345 30.72 -9.31 14.58
CA SER A 345 30.00 -8.96 15.81
C SER A 345 30.71 -9.51 17.06
N SER A 346 30.77 -8.72 18.12
CA SER A 346 31.28 -9.15 19.43
C SER A 346 30.31 -10.06 20.18
N LYS A 347 29.03 -10.09 19.79
CA LYS A 347 27.99 -10.92 20.37
C LYS A 347 27.22 -11.62 19.26
N ILE A 348 27.23 -12.95 19.29
CA ILE A 348 26.63 -13.80 18.26
C ILE A 348 25.54 -14.63 18.93
N PRO A 349 24.26 -14.47 18.54
CA PRO A 349 23.17 -15.31 19.01
C PRO A 349 23.43 -16.80 18.72
N LEU A 350 23.71 -17.59 19.76
CA LEU A 350 24.11 -18.99 19.62
C LEU A 350 23.38 -19.88 20.63
N VAL A 351 23.00 -21.08 20.19
CA VAL A 351 22.38 -22.13 21.02
C VAL A 351 23.12 -23.44 20.85
N ILE A 352 23.46 -24.10 21.96
CA ILE A 352 24.01 -25.46 21.96
C ILE A 352 22.87 -26.45 22.11
N VAL A 353 22.87 -27.49 21.28
CA VAL A 353 21.81 -28.50 21.22
C VAL A 353 22.38 -29.91 21.40
N GLY A 354 21.91 -30.61 22.43
CA GLY A 354 22.15 -32.03 22.63
C GLY A 354 21.00 -32.85 22.04
N ASN A 355 21.18 -33.40 20.85
CA ASN A 355 20.13 -34.13 20.12
C ASN A 355 20.12 -35.64 20.43
N LYS A 356 19.04 -36.31 20.02
CA LYS A 356 18.77 -37.75 20.15
C LYS A 356 18.52 -38.22 21.58
N ILE A 357 17.86 -37.42 22.41
CA ILE A 357 17.55 -37.82 23.79
C ILE A 357 16.65 -39.05 23.92
N ASP A 358 15.96 -39.43 22.85
CA ASP A 358 15.25 -40.71 22.73
C ASP A 358 16.18 -41.92 22.90
N ARG A 359 17.47 -41.78 22.61
CA ARG A 359 18.50 -42.81 22.76
C ARG A 359 19.15 -42.79 24.15
N THR A 360 18.34 -42.79 25.19
CA THR A 360 18.82 -42.67 26.58
C THR A 360 19.75 -43.83 26.99
N SER A 361 19.54 -45.04 26.46
CA SER A 361 20.42 -46.20 26.73
C SER A 361 21.83 -46.04 26.17
N ASP A 362 21.98 -45.29 25.09
CA ASP A 362 23.24 -45.11 24.37
C ASP A 362 23.93 -43.80 24.77
N ARG A 363 23.39 -43.10 25.79
CA ARG A 363 23.88 -41.79 26.23
C ARG A 363 25.31 -41.90 26.75
N VAL A 364 26.22 -41.19 26.09
CA VAL A 364 27.63 -41.00 26.49
C VAL A 364 27.94 -39.55 26.91
N VAL A 365 27.05 -38.61 26.60
CA VAL A 365 27.13 -37.22 27.07
C VAL A 365 25.95 -36.92 28.00
N SER A 366 26.26 -36.62 29.26
CA SER A 366 25.25 -36.26 30.25
C SER A 366 24.70 -34.85 30.02
N THR A 367 23.46 -34.63 30.43
CA THR A 367 22.82 -33.30 30.43
C THR A 367 23.66 -32.27 31.18
N ALA A 368 24.30 -32.66 32.30
CA ALA A 368 25.17 -31.79 33.08
C ALA A 368 26.42 -31.33 32.31
N GLN A 369 27.00 -32.19 31.45
CA GLN A 369 28.14 -31.80 30.60
C GLN A 369 27.72 -30.78 29.54
N GLY A 370 26.58 -30.99 28.88
CA GLY A 370 26.02 -30.05 27.91
C GLY A 370 25.69 -28.69 28.52
N GLN A 371 25.02 -28.71 29.68
CA GLN A 371 24.66 -27.51 30.43
C GLN A 371 25.90 -26.72 30.87
N LYS A 372 26.90 -27.41 31.45
CA LYS A 372 28.15 -26.77 31.87
C LYS A 372 28.87 -26.11 30.68
N LEU A 373 28.97 -26.79 29.54
CA LEU A 373 29.63 -26.23 28.35
C LEU A 373 28.93 -24.95 27.87
N ALA A 374 27.60 -24.92 27.89
CA ALA A 374 26.83 -23.74 27.50
C ALA A 374 26.99 -22.59 28.50
N GLU A 375 27.05 -22.90 29.80
CA GLU A 375 27.36 -21.92 30.86
C GLU A 375 28.75 -21.31 30.67
N ASP A 376 29.76 -22.15 30.42
CA ASP A 376 31.14 -21.71 30.14
C ASP A 376 31.20 -20.79 28.91
N PHE A 377 30.30 -20.97 27.95
CA PHE A 377 30.20 -20.16 26.73
C PHE A 377 29.25 -18.95 26.87
N GLY A 378 28.45 -18.88 27.94
CA GLY A 378 27.44 -17.85 28.14
C GLY A 378 26.26 -17.92 27.17
N VAL A 379 25.90 -19.12 26.69
CA VAL A 379 24.88 -19.35 25.66
C VAL A 379 23.77 -20.28 26.16
N ALA A 380 22.66 -20.35 25.42
CA ALA A 380 21.55 -21.24 25.78
C ALA A 380 21.88 -22.71 25.47
N PHE A 381 21.37 -23.62 26.30
CA PHE A 381 21.43 -25.06 26.10
C PHE A 381 20.01 -25.64 25.98
N ILE A 382 19.80 -26.54 25.01
CA ILE A 382 18.55 -27.28 24.84
C ILE A 382 18.90 -28.75 24.52
N GLU A 383 18.23 -29.69 25.19
CA GLU A 383 18.22 -31.09 24.76
C GLU A 383 17.01 -31.37 23.88
N THR A 384 17.19 -32.13 22.80
CA THR A 384 16.14 -32.44 21.83
C THR A 384 16.09 -33.89 21.40
N SER A 385 14.91 -34.32 20.98
CA SER A 385 14.75 -35.47 20.08
C SER A 385 14.02 -34.97 18.84
N ALA A 386 14.72 -34.92 17.70
CA ALA A 386 14.06 -34.66 16.42
C ALA A 386 13.01 -35.73 16.09
N LYS A 387 13.26 -36.98 16.49
CA LYS A 387 12.37 -38.12 16.29
C LYS A 387 11.05 -37.96 17.06
N ASP A 388 11.13 -37.62 18.34
CA ASP A 388 9.97 -37.46 19.21
C ASP A 388 9.46 -36.01 19.23
N THR A 389 10.01 -35.13 18.38
CA THR A 389 9.73 -33.68 18.30
C THR A 389 10.09 -32.87 19.55
N ALA A 390 10.58 -33.53 20.60
CA ALA A 390 10.87 -32.93 21.89
C ALA A 390 11.93 -31.83 21.77
N GLY A 391 11.56 -30.62 22.20
CA GLY A 391 12.48 -29.48 22.30
C GLY A 391 12.83 -28.80 20.97
N VAL A 392 12.41 -29.33 19.81
CA VAL A 392 12.74 -28.76 18.49
C VAL A 392 12.30 -27.31 18.36
N GLU A 393 11.04 -26.99 18.67
CA GLU A 393 10.53 -25.61 18.62
C GLU A 393 11.25 -24.67 19.61
N LYS A 394 11.66 -25.20 20.77
CA LYS A 394 12.35 -24.41 21.79
C LYS A 394 13.72 -23.93 21.31
N ILE A 395 14.41 -24.68 20.44
CA ILE A 395 15.68 -24.24 19.85
C ILE A 395 15.48 -22.92 19.11
N PHE A 396 14.56 -22.90 18.14
CA PHE A 396 14.32 -21.75 17.27
C PHE A 396 13.77 -20.56 18.04
N LEU A 397 12.92 -20.80 19.04
CA LEU A 397 12.45 -19.74 19.95
C LEU A 397 13.62 -19.08 20.71
N LYS A 398 14.59 -19.85 21.18
CA LYS A 398 15.79 -19.32 21.86
C LYS A 398 16.66 -18.51 20.91
N CYS A 399 16.84 -18.95 19.67
CA CYS A 399 17.53 -18.18 18.63
C CYS A 399 16.84 -16.83 18.41
N ILE A 400 15.52 -16.81 18.21
CA ILE A 400 14.75 -15.57 18.02
C ILE A 400 14.92 -14.59 19.17
N HIS A 401 14.78 -15.08 20.41
CA HIS A 401 14.95 -14.23 21.59
C HIS A 401 16.38 -13.67 21.71
N ALA A 402 17.40 -14.48 21.39
CA ALA A 402 18.79 -14.02 21.44
C ALA A 402 19.07 -12.92 20.39
N MET A 403 18.55 -13.08 19.16
CA MET A 403 18.68 -12.09 18.09
C MET A 403 18.01 -10.75 18.43
N ASP A 404 16.84 -10.79 19.07
CA ASP A 404 16.09 -9.57 19.35
C ASP A 404 16.57 -8.84 20.62
N GLN A 405 17.22 -9.53 21.55
CA GLN A 405 17.89 -8.88 22.68
C GLN A 405 19.08 -7.99 22.23
N ASP A 406 19.75 -8.35 21.14
CA ASP A 406 20.86 -7.56 20.60
C ASP A 406 20.37 -6.28 19.88
N MET A 407 19.15 -6.29 19.32
CA MET A 407 18.56 -5.11 18.65
C MET A 407 18.06 -4.04 19.63
N ASN A 408 17.54 -4.42 20.80
CA ASN A 408 17.06 -3.47 21.81
C ASN A 408 18.16 -2.87 22.70
N SER A 409 19.40 -3.32 22.56
CA SER A 409 20.54 -2.81 23.36
C SER A 409 21.19 -1.55 22.76
N GLY A 410 20.69 -1.04 21.62
CA GLY A 410 21.28 0.07 20.87
C GLY A 410 20.61 1.45 21.04
N ASN A 411 19.55 1.59 21.85
CA ASN A 411 18.78 2.85 21.96
C ASN A 411 18.21 3.12 23.37
N ASP A 412 19.04 3.04 24.42
CA ASP A 412 18.70 3.67 25.70
C ASP A 412 19.96 4.26 26.38
N PRO A 413 19.92 5.53 26.83
CA PRO A 413 20.98 6.09 27.65
C PRO A 413 20.99 5.38 29.00
N VAL A 414 22.14 4.80 29.34
CA VAL A 414 22.45 4.17 30.62
C VAL A 414 21.97 5.06 31.79
N PRO A 415 21.00 4.61 32.62
CA PRO A 415 20.77 5.22 33.91
C PRO A 415 21.88 4.73 34.84
N SER A 416 22.83 5.62 35.10
CA SER A 416 23.73 5.51 36.24
C SER A 416 22.90 5.40 37.51
N THR A 417 22.78 4.19 38.04
CA THR A 417 22.17 3.96 39.36
C THR A 417 23.22 3.36 40.27
N THR A 418 23.99 4.28 40.84
CA THR A 418 24.80 4.12 42.04
C THR A 418 23.93 3.53 43.14
N THR A 419 24.20 2.28 43.53
CA THR A 419 23.61 1.68 44.73
C THR A 419 24.19 2.37 45.97
N PRO A 420 23.38 2.77 46.98
CA PRO A 420 23.90 3.37 48.20
C PRO A 420 24.55 2.30 49.08
N THR A 421 25.87 2.39 49.24
CA THR A 421 26.63 1.63 50.23
C THR A 421 26.19 2.01 51.63
N LYS A 422 25.62 1.04 52.35
CA LYS A 422 25.30 1.15 53.78
C LYS A 422 26.59 1.28 54.58
N LEU A 423 26.72 2.40 55.27
CA LEU A 423 27.72 2.67 56.31
C LEU A 423 27.66 1.58 57.40
N THR A 424 28.76 0.87 57.60
CA THR A 424 29.11 0.31 58.91
C THR A 424 30.53 0.74 59.25
N ASN A 425 30.61 1.71 60.16
CA ASN A 425 31.84 2.15 60.81
C ASN A 425 32.29 1.09 61.84
N SER A 426 33.52 0.60 61.71
CA SER A 426 34.39 0.40 62.86
C SER A 426 35.86 0.36 62.44
N LYS A 427 36.57 1.44 62.79
CA LYS A 427 37.94 1.55 63.35
C LYS A 427 38.76 0.23 63.31
N THR A 428 40.04 0.19 62.96
CA THR A 428 41.12 1.09 63.38
C THR A 428 42.42 0.74 62.65
N SER A 429 43.15 1.79 62.21
CA SER A 429 44.61 1.99 62.28
C SER A 429 45.64 1.06 61.61
N LYS A 430 46.61 1.75 60.97
CA LYS A 430 48.07 1.49 60.91
C LYS A 430 48.54 0.44 59.88
N THR A 431 49.59 0.60 59.07
CA THR A 431 50.56 1.68 58.80
C THR A 431 51.26 1.33 57.46
N SER A 432 51.66 2.35 56.70
CA SER A 432 52.85 2.44 55.83
C SER A 432 53.59 1.16 55.36
N GLN A 433 53.88 1.04 54.06
CA GLN A 433 55.19 1.41 53.48
C GLN A 433 55.27 1.07 51.99
N SER A 434 55.79 2.03 51.25
CA SER A 434 56.33 1.97 49.89
C SER A 434 57.45 0.93 49.72
N LYS A 435 57.55 0.32 48.53
CA LYS A 435 58.81 0.26 47.76
C LYS A 435 58.60 -0.29 46.35
N GLU A 436 59.14 0.45 45.38
CA GLU A 436 59.52 0.01 44.04
C GLU A 436 60.48 -1.19 44.11
N SER A 437 60.47 -2.05 43.08
CA SER A 437 61.60 -2.17 42.13
C SER A 437 61.41 -3.37 41.20
N ALA A 438 61.98 -3.18 40.01
CA ALA A 438 61.87 -3.97 38.81
C ALA A 438 62.65 -5.31 38.79
N CYS A 439 62.33 -6.07 37.74
CA CYS A 439 63.26 -6.74 36.81
C CYS A 439 63.48 -8.27 36.88
N THR A 440 63.05 -8.89 35.77
CA THR A 440 63.74 -9.87 34.88
C THR A 440 63.95 -11.34 35.24
N LEU A 441 63.61 -12.13 34.21
CA LEU A 441 64.26 -13.32 33.64
C LEU A 441 64.23 -14.63 34.43
N SER A 442 63.45 -15.59 33.92
CA SER A 442 63.93 -16.86 33.34
C SER A 442 62.81 -17.46 32.51
#